data_AF-A0A3B0ZCA6-F1
#
_entry.id   AF-A0A3B0ZCA6-F1
#
_cell.length_a   1.000
_cell.length_b   1.000
_cell.length_c   1.000
_cell.angle_alpha   90.00
_cell.angle_beta   90.00
_cell.angle_gamma   90.00
#
_symmetry.space_group_name_H-M   'P 1'
#
loop_
_entity.id
_entity.type
_entity.pdbx_description
1 polymer ?
#
loop_
_entity_poly.entity_id
_entity_poly.type
_entity_poly.pdbx_seq_one_letter_code
_entity_poly.pdbx_strand_id
1 'polypeptide(L)' 'MNYKPVALIILDGWGIREVEHGNAVVQAHTPNYHNWLRTRERAVLDASGEAVG' A
#
# COMPACT_ATOMS: atom_id res chain seq x y z
N MET A 1 16.31 -9.88 -26.20
CA MET A 1 15.71 -9.09 -25.11
C MET A 1 15.04 -10.06 -24.15
N ASN A 2 15.50 -10.12 -22.89
CA ASN A 2 14.87 -10.98 -21.90
C ASN A 2 13.58 -10.32 -21.41
N TYR A 3 12.47 -11.06 -21.37
CA TYR A 3 11.20 -10.55 -20.88
C TYR A 3 11.33 -10.15 -19.40
N LYS A 4 10.85 -8.95 -19.05
CA LYS A 4 10.80 -8.44 -17.68
C LYS A 4 9.33 -8.26 -17.30
N PRO A 5 8.72 -9.21 -16.57
CA PRO A 5 7.32 -9.09 -16.19
C PRO A 5 7.13 -7.88 -15.27
N VAL A 6 6.03 -7.16 -15.49
CA VAL A 6 5.53 -6.11 -14.61
C VAL A 6 4.21 -6.60 -14.03
N ALA A 7 4.06 -6.49 -12.71
CA ALA A 7 2.85 -6.89 -12.00
C ALA A 7 2.23 -5.69 -11.29
N LEU A 8 0.93 -5.51 -11.46
CA LEU A 8 0.10 -4.64 -10.63
C LEU A 8 -0.55 -5.50 -9.55
N ILE A 9 -0.36 -5.11 -8.29
CA ILE A 9 -0.91 -5.83 -7.13
C ILE A 9 -1.85 -4.86 -6.42
N ILE A 10 -3.12 -5.25 -6.29
CA ILE A 10 -4.14 -4.48 -5.58
C ILE A 10 -4.38 -5.17 -4.24
N LEU A 11 -4.09 -4.46 -3.15
CA LEU A 11 -4.46 -4.88 -1.80
C LEU A 11 -5.83 -4.26 -1.48
N ASP A 12 -6.90 -5.01 -1.74
CA ASP A 12 -8.27 -4.52 -1.57
C ASP A 12 -8.54 -4.18 -0.09
N GLY A 13 -9.18 -3.03 0.17
CA GLY A 13 -9.43 -2.50 1.51
C GLY A 13 -8.19 -2.09 2.31
N TRP A 14 -6.99 -2.02 1.70
CA TRP A 14 -5.74 -1.69 2.38
C TRP A 14 -5.38 -0.19 2.26
N GLY A 15 -5.73 0.58 3.30
CA GLY A 15 -5.49 2.03 3.34
C GLY A 15 -4.36 2.48 4.27
N ILE A 16 -4.12 3.79 4.28
CA ILE A 16 -3.18 4.46 5.21
C ILE A 16 -4.00 5.28 6.21
N ARG A 17 -3.75 5.08 7.50
CA ARG A 17 -4.40 5.79 8.61
C ARG A 17 -3.41 5.96 9.76
N GLU A 18 -3.31 7.16 10.32
CA GLU A 18 -2.35 7.50 11.38
C GLU A 18 -2.72 6.90 12.74
N VAL A 19 -4.01 6.80 13.04
CA VAL A 19 -4.49 6.28 14.31
C VAL A 19 -4.31 4.76 14.35
N GLU A 20 -3.59 4.27 15.37
CA GLU A 20 -3.33 2.84 15.57
C GLU A 20 -4.54 2.09 16.15
N HIS A 21 -5.39 2.75 16.95
CA HIS A 21 -6.56 2.11 17.54
C HIS A 21 -7.54 1.62 16.45
N GLY A 22 -7.80 0.31 16.47
CA GLY A 22 -8.63 -0.37 15.47
C GLY A 22 -8.01 -0.42 14.06
N ASN A 23 -6.71 -0.23 13.93
CA ASN A 23 -6.02 -0.23 12.64
C ASN A 23 -5.32 -1.58 12.39
N ALA A 24 -6.04 -2.47 11.72
CA ALA A 24 -5.53 -3.81 11.40
C ALA A 24 -4.26 -3.77 10.53
N VAL A 25 -4.12 -2.78 9.64
CA VAL A 25 -2.94 -2.64 8.77
C VAL A 25 -1.67 -2.34 9.58
N VAL A 26 -1.76 -1.40 10.52
CA VAL A 26 -0.63 -1.02 11.39
C VAL A 26 -0.30 -2.12 12.40
N GLN A 27 -1.31 -2.78 12.96
CA GLN A 27 -1.13 -3.82 13.98
C GLN A 27 -0.67 -5.16 13.39
N ALA A 28 -0.88 -5.40 12.10
CA ALA A 28 -0.52 -6.66 11.46
C ALA A 28 0.99 -6.82 11.29
N HIS A 29 1.49 -8.04 11.52
CA HIS A 29 2.86 -8.40 11.19
C HIS A 29 3.04 -8.57 9.68
N THR A 30 3.39 -7.48 8.98
CA THR A 30 3.58 -7.46 7.52
C THR A 30 5.01 -7.08 7.12
N PRO A 31 6.01 -7.94 7.37
CA PRO A 31 7.42 -7.59 7.25
C PRO A 31 7.84 -7.20 5.82
N ASN A 32 7.24 -7.81 4.80
CA ASN A 32 7.52 -7.49 3.39
C ASN A 32 7.01 -6.09 3.03
N TYR A 33 5.76 -5.77 3.38
CA TYR A 33 5.16 -4.46 3.14
C TYR A 33 5.95 -3.36 3.86
N HIS A 34 6.27 -3.56 5.15
CA HIS A 34 7.10 -2.64 5.92
C HIS A 34 8.49 -2.43 5.31
N ASN A 35 9.13 -3.50 4.81
CA ASN A 35 10.41 -3.38 4.15
C ASN A 35 10.32 -2.58 2.85
N TRP A 36 9.29 -2.79 2.03
CA TRP A 36 9.06 -2.01 0.81
C TRP A 36 8.86 -0.53 1.12
N LEU A 37 8.04 -0.20 2.12
CA LEU A 37 7.84 1.19 2.56
C LEU A 37 9.13 1.88 3.01
N ARG A 38 10.10 1.16 3.58
CA ARG A 38 11.38 1.72 4.01
C ARG A 38 12.41 1.84 2.89
N THR A 39 12.37 0.94 1.89
CA THR A 39 13.50 0.73 0.97
C THR A 39 13.22 1.05 -0.50
N ARG A 40 11.95 1.30 -0.87
CA ARG A 40 11.52 1.55 -2.25
C ARG A 40 10.85 2.91 -2.37
N GLU A 41 10.90 3.48 -3.57
CA GLU A 41 10.13 4.68 -3.90
C GLU A 41 8.62 4.40 -3.76
N ARG A 42 7.89 5.38 -3.23
CA ARG A 42 6.45 5.29 -2.99
C ARG A 42 5.80 6.66 -2.99
N ALA A 43 4.50 6.66 -3.28
CA ALA A 43 3.62 7.82 -3.17
C ALA A 43 2.31 7.41 -2.50
N VAL A 44 1.55 8.40 -2.03
CA VAL A 44 0.17 8.23 -1.54
C VAL A 44 -0.76 8.81 -2.60
N LEU A 45 -1.88 8.14 -2.85
CA LEU A 45 -2.90 8.56 -3.81
C LEU A 45 -4.23 8.71 -3.07
N ASP A 46 -5.02 9.71 -3.48
CA ASP A 46 -6.41 9.82 -3.06
C ASP A 46 -7.26 8.80 -3.83
N ALA A 47 -7.98 7.97 -3.09
CA ALA A 47 -8.71 6.81 -3.62
C ALA A 47 -10.21 6.85 -3.30
N SER A 48 -10.75 8.03 -2.98
CA SER A 48 -12.16 8.23 -2.61
C SER A 48 -12.64 9.65 -2.92
N GLY A 49 -13.95 9.86 -2.88
CA GLY A 49 -14.58 11.16 -3.18
C GLY A 49 -14.34 11.63 -4.61
N GLU A 50 -14.31 12.94 -4.83
CA GLU A 50 -14.17 13.58 -6.15
C GLU A 50 -12.93 13.11 -6.94
N ALA A 51 -11.89 12.60 -6.26
CA ALA A 51 -10.69 12.07 -6.90
C ALA A 51 -10.96 10.83 -7.78
N VAL A 52 -12.08 10.13 -7.55
CA VAL A 52 -12.44 8.90 -8.27
C VAL A 52 -13.87 8.93 -8.85
N GLY A 53 -14.55 10.09 -8.83
CA GLY A 53 -15.91 10.31 -9.35
C GLY A 53 -16.96 10.53 -8.28
#